data_AF-A0A094QIJ8-F1
#
_entry.id   AF-A0A094QIJ8-F1
#
_cell.length_a   1.000
_cell.length_b   1.000
_cell.length_c   1.000
_cell.angle_alpha   90.00
_cell.angle_beta   90.00
_cell.angle_gamma   90.00
#
_symmetry.space_group_name_H-M   'P 1'
#
loop_
_entity.id
_entity.type
_entity.pdbx_description
1 polymer ?
#
loop_
_entity_poly.entity_id
_entity_poly.type
_entity_poly.pdbx_seq_one_letter_code
_entity_poly.pdbx_strand_id
1 'polypeptide(L)'
;MIHILAPAQELTAADSSGRHIYDLRALQGLPQSTEKTHLLSYILQIIRERGDWKGAVISLRASDIENLGRIFSASQEIKSHSYLEWIEKQEITLQKN
;
A
#
# COMPACT_ATOMS: atom_id res chain seq x y z
N MET A 1 38.05 21.63 -0.87
CA MET A 1 36.60 21.49 -0.64
C MET A 1 36.24 20.06 -0.99
N ILE A 2 36.11 19.20 0.02
CA ILE A 2 35.97 17.75 -0.16
C ILE A 2 34.48 17.47 -0.32
N HIS A 3 34.06 17.04 -1.51
CA HIS A 3 32.73 16.48 -1.72
C HIS A 3 32.68 15.14 -1.01
N ILE A 4 32.08 15.11 0.18
CA ILE A 4 31.74 13.87 0.87
C ILE A 4 30.56 13.27 0.09
N LEU A 5 30.88 12.37 -0.83
CA LEU A 5 29.92 11.40 -1.36
C LEU A 5 29.45 10.59 -0.16
N ALA A 6 28.19 10.75 0.22
CA ALA A 6 27.55 9.86 1.19
C ALA A 6 27.77 8.41 0.72
N PRO A 7 28.15 7.50 1.62
CA PRO A 7 28.39 6.13 1.23
C PRO A 7 27.12 5.58 0.58
N ALA A 8 27.30 4.95 -0.59
CA ALA A 8 26.27 4.12 -1.19
C ALA A 8 25.79 3.18 -0.10
N GLN A 9 24.58 3.42 0.40
CA GLN A 9 23.93 2.52 1.33
C GLN A 9 23.97 1.16 0.66
N GLU A 10 24.76 0.27 1.26
CA GLU A 10 24.77 -1.13 0.95
C GLU A 10 23.30 -1.56 0.95
N LEU A 11 22.81 -1.91 -0.24
CA LEU A 11 21.56 -2.62 -0.46
C LEU A 11 21.74 -3.99 0.19
N THR A 12 21.73 -3.99 1.52
CA THR A 12 21.56 -5.16 2.36
C THR A 12 20.26 -5.82 1.94
N ALA A 13 20.22 -7.15 1.98
CA ALA A 13 19.16 -7.99 1.47
C ALA A 13 17.80 -7.80 2.18
N ALA A 14 17.19 -6.63 2.07
CA ALA A 14 15.90 -6.25 2.64
C ALA A 14 14.84 -5.92 1.57
N ASP A 15 15.18 -5.93 0.29
CA ASP A 15 14.39 -5.21 -0.73
C ASP A 15 13.55 -6.08 -1.67
N SER A 16 13.18 -7.29 -1.25
CA SER A 16 12.22 -8.14 -1.97
C SER A 16 10.86 -8.28 -1.27
N SER A 17 10.70 -7.73 -0.05
CA SER A 17 9.48 -7.86 0.77
C SER A 17 8.63 -6.58 0.87
N GLY A 18 9.10 -5.44 0.36
CA GLY A 18 8.49 -4.12 0.60
C GLY A 18 7.37 -3.69 -0.35
N ARG A 19 6.91 -4.59 -1.24
CA ARG A 19 6.00 -4.23 -2.33
C ARG A 19 4.71 -5.03 -2.25
N HIS A 20 3.64 -4.37 -1.84
CA HIS A 20 2.32 -4.99 -1.76
C HIS A 20 1.59 -4.78 -3.08
N ILE A 21 1.18 -5.88 -3.71
CA ILE A 21 0.47 -5.85 -4.99
C ILE A 21 -0.99 -6.16 -4.72
N TYR A 22 -1.89 -5.31 -5.21
CA TYR A 22 -3.33 -5.42 -5.01
C TYR A 22 -4.01 -5.66 -6.35
N ASP A 23 -4.91 -6.63 -6.40
CA ASP A 23 -5.85 -6.78 -7.51
C ASP A 23 -6.96 -5.72 -7.38
N LEU A 24 -7.04 -4.81 -8.36
CA LEU A 24 -8.02 -3.73 -8.35
C LEU A 24 -9.44 -4.23 -8.61
N ARG A 25 -9.62 -5.33 -9.34
CA ARG A 25 -10.94 -5.93 -9.58
C ARG A 25 -11.44 -6.59 -8.30
N ALA A 26 -10.58 -7.33 -7.60
CA ALA A 26 -10.91 -7.93 -6.31
C ALA A 26 -11.25 -6.83 -5.29
N LEU A 27 -10.46 -5.74 -5.24
CA LEU A 27 -10.75 -4.57 -4.42
C LEU A 27 -12.13 -3.95 -4.73
N GLN A 28 -12.50 -3.80 -6.00
CA GLN A 28 -13.82 -3.30 -6.38
C GLN A 28 -14.95 -4.23 -5.91
N GLY A 29 -14.72 -5.55 -5.96
CA GLY A 29 -15.68 -6.58 -5.55
C GLY A 29 -15.90 -6.71 -4.04
N LEU A 30 -15.04 -6.13 -3.19
CA LEU A 30 -15.21 -6.21 -1.73
C LEU A 30 -16.55 -5.58 -1.28
N PRO A 31 -17.17 -6.07 -0.19
CA PRO A 31 -18.30 -5.40 0.43
C PRO A 31 -17.96 -3.94 0.80
N GLN A 32 -18.96 -3.05 0.77
CA GLN A 32 -18.73 -1.66 1.18
C GLN A 32 -18.41 -1.60 2.68
N SER A 33 -17.27 -0.98 3.00
CA SER A 33 -16.84 -0.70 4.36
C SER A 33 -16.04 0.60 4.42
N THR A 34 -15.90 1.16 5.63
CA THR A 34 -15.07 2.33 5.87
C THR A 34 -13.61 2.04 5.49
N GLU A 35 -13.10 0.87 5.88
CA GLU A 35 -11.74 0.41 5.55
C GLU A 35 -11.51 0.34 4.03
N LYS A 36 -12.44 -0.25 3.28
CA LYS A 36 -12.40 -0.28 1.81
C LYS A 36 -12.38 1.13 1.23
N THR A 37 -13.20 2.02 1.77
CA THR A 37 -13.31 3.39 1.28
C THR A 37 -12.00 4.15 1.44
N HIS A 38 -11.34 4.02 2.59
CA HIS A 38 -10.03 4.63 2.83
C HIS A 38 -8.95 4.04 1.93
N LEU A 39 -8.87 2.71 1.79
CA LEU A 39 -7.91 2.06 0.89
C LEU A 39 -8.12 2.50 -0.56
N LEU A 40 -9.37 2.50 -1.04
CA LEU A 40 -9.70 2.89 -2.41
C LEU A 40 -9.35 4.35 -2.67
N SER A 41 -9.69 5.25 -1.74
CA SER A 41 -9.36 6.68 -1.86
C SER A 41 -7.85 6.90 -1.95
N TYR A 42 -7.07 6.21 -1.11
CA TYR A 42 -5.62 6.27 -1.13
C TYR A 42 -5.04 5.74 -2.45
N ILE A 43 -5.54 4.60 -2.95
CA ILE A 43 -5.13 4.03 -4.24
C ILE A 43 -5.47 4.97 -5.41
N LEU A 44 -6.66 5.58 -5.40
CA LEU A 44 -7.08 6.52 -6.44
C LEU A 44 -6.19 7.76 -6.46
N GLN A 45 -5.78 8.26 -5.30
CA GLN A 45 -4.81 9.35 -5.20
C GLN A 45 -3.48 8.96 -5.86
N ILE A 46 -2.94 7.79 -5.53
CA ILE A 46 -1.69 7.29 -6.14
C ILE A 46 -1.83 7.13 -7.65
N ILE A 47 -2.95 6.58 -8.12
CA ILE A 47 -3.22 6.43 -9.56
C ILE A 47 -3.21 7.80 -10.24
N ARG A 48 -3.89 8.79 -9.65
CA ARG A 48 -3.94 10.16 -10.18
C ARG A 48 -2.55 10.79 -10.23
N GLU A 49 -1.74 10.60 -9.21
CA GLU A 49 -0.35 11.09 -9.16
C GLU A 49 0.56 10.42 -10.20
N ARG A 50 0.30 9.14 -10.51
CA ARG A 50 1.06 8.37 -11.51
C ARG A 50 0.61 8.64 -12.95
N GLY A 51 -0.58 9.23 -13.17
CA GLY A 51 -1.09 9.57 -14.50
C GLY A 51 -1.80 8.40 -15.19
N ASP A 52 -1.40 8.05 -16.42
CA ASP A 52 -2.08 7.08 -17.32
C ASP A 52 -1.96 5.63 -16.83
N TRP A 53 -2.66 5.34 -15.74
CA TRP A 53 -2.72 4.03 -15.16
C TRP A 53 -3.87 3.21 -15.76
N LYS A 54 -3.52 2.17 -16.53
CA LYS A 54 -4.47 1.23 -17.15
C LYS A 54 -4.32 -0.22 -16.62
N GLY A 55 -3.59 -0.39 -15.52
CA GLY A 55 -3.30 -1.70 -14.94
C GLY A 55 -4.46 -2.28 -14.14
N ALA A 56 -4.60 -3.61 -14.16
CA ALA A 56 -5.55 -4.34 -13.31
C ALA A 56 -5.03 -4.58 -11.88
N VAL A 57 -3.75 -4.32 -11.63
CA VAL A 57 -3.09 -4.54 -10.34
C VAL A 57 -2.26 -3.33 -9.97
N ILE A 58 -2.31 -2.85 -8.73
CA ILE A 58 -1.48 -1.74 -8.24
C ILE A 58 -0.44 -2.22 -7.24
N SER A 59 0.77 -1.69 -7.38
CA SER A 59 1.83 -1.90 -6.42
C SER A 59 1.99 -0.68 -5.51
N LEU A 60 1.89 -0.93 -4.21
CA LEU A 60 2.18 0.00 -3.12
C LEU A 60 3.57 -0.27 -2.54
N ARG A 61 4.27 0.80 -2.16
CA ARG A 61 5.60 0.75 -1.52
C ARG A 61 5.42 0.57 -0.01
N ALA A 62 6.48 0.17 0.70
CA ALA A 62 6.44 0.04 2.15
C ALA A 62 5.96 1.33 2.85
N SER A 63 6.39 2.51 2.38
CA SER A 63 5.92 3.81 2.90
C SER A 63 4.41 4.02 2.75
N ASP A 64 3.80 3.49 1.69
CA ASP A 64 2.36 3.54 1.48
C ASP A 64 1.62 2.69 2.51
N ILE A 65 2.18 1.53 2.84
CA ILE A 65 1.63 0.61 3.85
C ILE A 65 1.71 1.22 5.24
N GLU A 66 2.82 1.87 5.57
CA GLU A 66 2.96 2.63 6.82
C GLU A 66 1.92 3.75 6.92
N ASN A 67 1.71 4.50 5.84
CA ASN A 67 0.71 5.58 5.81
C ASN A 67 -0.71 5.05 5.98
N LEU A 68 -1.07 3.95 5.30
CA LEU A 68 -2.35 3.28 5.47
C LEU A 68 -2.53 2.75 6.89
N GLY A 69 -1.47 2.23 7.51
CA GLY A 69 -1.45 1.87 8.93
C GLY A 69 -1.81 3.06 9.82
N ARG A 70 -1.18 4.22 9.62
CA ARG A 70 -1.49 5.46 10.37
C ARG A 70 -2.93 5.92 10.17
N ILE A 71 -3.46 5.85 8.94
CA ILE A 71 -4.87 6.19 8.65
C ILE A 71 -5.82 5.28 9.42
N PHE A 72 -5.56 3.97 9.40
CA PHE A 72 -6.39 2.97 10.09
C PHE A 72 -6.36 3.13 11.61
N SER A 73 -5.19 3.46 12.19
CA SER A 73 -5.08 3.67 13.63
C SER A 73 -5.63 5.03 14.11
N ALA A 74 -5.63 6.06 13.25
CA ALA A 74 -6.08 7.41 13.62
C ALA A 74 -7.58 7.66 13.34
N SER A 75 -8.20 6.91 12.43
CA SER A 75 -9.61 7.07 12.10
C SER A 75 -10.51 6.44 13.17
N GLN A 76 -11.41 7.24 13.74
CA GLN A 76 -12.41 6.75 14.70
C GLN A 76 -13.53 5.93 14.03
N GLU A 77 -13.63 5.98 12.71
CA GLU A 77 -14.68 5.32 11.93
C GLU A 77 -14.26 3.91 11.47
N ILE A 78 -12.96 3.59 11.54
CA ILE A 78 -12.39 2.30 11.16
C ILE A 78 -12.46 1.35 12.36
N LYS A 79 -13.02 0.15 12.16
CA LYS A 79 -13.15 -0.85 13.23
C LYS A 79 -11.86 -1.65 13.40
N SER A 80 -11.21 -1.96 12.28
CA SER A 80 -9.92 -2.63 12.28
C SER A 80 -8.78 -1.64 12.49
N HIS A 81 -8.31 -1.49 13.73
CA HIS A 81 -7.21 -0.58 14.08
C HIS A 81 -5.83 -1.00 13.52
N SER A 82 -5.78 -2.14 12.82
CA SER A 82 -4.63 -2.66 12.09
C SER A 82 -4.97 -2.85 10.61
N TYR A 83 -4.29 -2.08 9.76
CA TYR A 83 -4.41 -2.20 8.30
C TYR A 83 -3.96 -3.58 7.79
N LEU A 84 -2.85 -4.09 8.31
CA LEU A 84 -2.28 -5.37 7.88
C LEU A 84 -3.19 -6.55 8.23
N GLU A 85 -3.76 -6.57 9.43
CA GLU A 85 -4.71 -7.63 9.81
C GLU A 85 -6.00 -7.55 8.99
N TRP A 86 -6.45 -6.34 8.65
CA TRP A 86 -7.64 -6.17 7.83
C TRP A 86 -7.40 -6.66 6.41
N ILE A 87 -6.26 -6.29 5.81
CA ILE A 87 -5.97 -6.57 4.40
C ILE A 87 -5.68 -8.05 4.13
N GLU A 88 -5.04 -8.74 5.07
CA GLU A 88 -4.83 -10.20 5.01
C GLU A 88 -6.15 -10.97 4.91
N LYS A 89 -7.20 -10.49 5.60
CA LYS A 89 -8.54 -11.11 5.57
C LYS A 89 -9.32 -10.86 4.27
N GLN A 90 -8.91 -9.88 3.47
CA GLN A 90 -9.63 -9.55 2.24
C GLN A 90 -9.22 -10.42 1.05
N GLU A 91 -8.09 -11.13 1.15
CA GLU A 91 -7.56 -12.01 0.08
C GLU A 91 -7.36 -11.30 -1.27
N ILE A 92 -7.15 -9.98 -1.27
CA ILE A 92 -6.96 -9.16 -2.49
C ILE A 92 -5.49 -8.85 -2.80
N THR A 93 -4.58 -9.24 -1.90
CA THR A 93 -3.13 -9.08 -2.09
C THR A 93 -2.54 -10.24 -2.88
N LEU A 94 -1.85 -9.94 -3.97
CA LEU A 94 -1.11 -10.91 -4.76
C LEU A 94 0.27 -11.10 -4.12
N GLN A 95 0.48 -12.26 -3.50
CA GLN A 95 1.82 -12.66 -3.03
C GLN A 95 2.56 -13.37 -4.16
N LYS A 96 3.82 -13.00 -4.36
CA LYS A 96 4.71 -13.72 -5.27
C LYS A 96 5.25 -14.93 -4.51
N ASN A 97 4.75 -16.13 -4.84
CA ASN A 97 5.37 -17.39 -4.42
C ASN A 97 6.77 -17.54 -5.03
#